data_AF-A0A3A9URK8-F1
#
_entry.id   AF-A0A3A9URK8-F1
#
_cell.length_a   1.000
_cell.length_b   1.000
_cell.length_c   1.000
_cell.angle_alpha   90.00
_cell.angle_beta   90.00
_cell.angle_gamma   90.00
#
_symmetry.space_group_name_H-M   'P 1'
#
loop_
_entity.id
_entity.type
_entity.pdbx_description
1 polymer ?
#
loop_
_entity_poly.entity_id
_entity_poly.type
_entity_poly.pdbx_seq_one_letter_code
_entity_poly.pdbx_strand_id
1 'polypeptide(L)' 'MTSLPEEPEKPLKDDCCGGGSCCPCIWDVYYDKLAKWKEAKREYDELNNSESSNTGAKE' A
#
# COMPACT_ATOMS: atom_id res chain seq x y z
N MET A 1 11.18 5.34 12.67
CA MET A 1 10.66 5.89 11.40
C MET A 1 10.27 4.73 10.49
N THR A 2 9.15 4.09 10.77
CA THR A 2 8.54 3.12 9.86
C THR A 2 7.70 3.94 8.89
N SER A 3 8.25 4.30 7.73
CA SER A 3 7.48 4.98 6.69
C SER A 3 6.58 3.96 6.00
N LEU A 4 5.27 4.22 6.00
CA LEU A 4 4.30 3.42 5.26
C LEU A 4 4.68 3.40 3.76
N PRO A 5 4.76 2.23 3.09
CA PRO A 5 4.94 2.21 1.64
C PRO A 5 3.82 2.97 0.92
N GLU A 6 4.10 3.50 -0.27
CA GLU A 6 3.08 4.17 -1.07
C GLU A 6 2.01 3.18 -1.54
N GLU A 7 0.76 3.67 -1.64
CA GLU A 7 -0.36 2.88 -2.13
C GLU A 7 -0.06 2.45 -3.57
N PRO A 8 -0.15 1.15 -3.90
CA PRO A 8 0.09 0.73 -5.27
C PRO A 8 -0.95 1.37 -6.18
N GLU A 9 -0.50 1.91 -7.31
CA GLU A 9 -1.40 2.49 -8.30
C GLU A 9 -2.14 1.38 -9.06
N LYS A 10 -3.44 1.59 -9.27
CA LYS A 10 -4.27 0.65 -10.03
C LYS A 10 -3.80 0.66 -11.49
N PRO A 11 -3.53 -0.52 -12.08
CA PRO A 11 -3.13 -0.59 -13.46
C PRO A 11 -4.26 -0.10 -14.37
N LEU A 12 -3.89 0.59 -15.45
CA LEU A 12 -4.83 1.00 -16.47
C LEU A 12 -5.31 -0.19 -17.29
N LYS A 13 -6.44 -0.02 -17.98
CA LYS A 13 -6.98 -1.06 -18.85
C LYS A 13 -6.03 -1.35 -20.02
N ASP A 14 -5.27 -0.35 -20.45
CA ASP A 14 -4.26 -0.43 -21.50
C ASP A 14 -2.96 -1.15 -21.06
N ASP A 15 -2.62 -1.14 -19.76
CA ASP A 15 -1.52 -1.95 -19.19
C ASP A 15 -1.89 -3.44 -19.09
N CYS A 16 -3.19 -3.73 -19.08
CA CYS A 16 -3.66 -5.09 -19.17
C CYS A 16 -3.59 -5.54 -20.63
N CYS A 17 -2.78 -6.57 -20.90
CA CYS A 17 -2.69 -7.23 -22.21
C CYS A 17 -4.05 -7.77 -22.72
N GLY A 18 -5.13 -7.67 -21.94
CA GLY A 18 -6.54 -7.81 -22.36
C GLY A 18 -6.99 -9.24 -22.65
N GLY A 19 -6.05 -10.15 -22.93
CA GLY A 19 -6.34 -11.53 -23.35
C GLY A 19 -5.66 -12.62 -22.53
N GLY A 20 -5.18 -12.32 -21.32
CA GLY A 20 -4.52 -13.32 -20.47
C GLY A 20 -3.24 -13.92 -21.07
N SER A 21 -2.66 -13.29 -22.09
CA SER A 21 -1.45 -13.78 -22.77
C SER A 21 -0.15 -13.39 -22.06
N CYS A 22 -0.19 -12.42 -21.15
CA CYS A 22 0.95 -12.05 -20.30
C CYS A 22 0.80 -12.66 -18.91
N CYS A 23 1.74 -13.53 -18.54
CA CYS A 23 1.94 -14.01 -17.18
C CYS A 23 3.27 -13.45 -16.65
N PRO A 24 3.29 -12.78 -15.49
CA PRO A 24 2.18 -12.56 -14.55
C PRO A 24 1.18 -11.48 -14.99
N CYS A 25 -0.11 -11.65 -14.64
CA CYS A 25 -1.13 -10.64 -14.90
C CYS A 25 -0.83 -9.37 -14.08
N ILE A 26 -0.97 -8.19 -14.68
CA ILE A 26 -0.75 -6.92 -14.00
C ILE A 26 -1.66 -6.77 -12.76
N TRP A 27 -2.85 -7.35 -12.83
CA TRP A 27 -3.80 -7.39 -11.71
C TRP A 27 -3.30 -8.27 -10.56
N ASP A 28 -2.69 -9.42 -10.84
CA ASP A 28 -2.14 -10.29 -9.80
C ASP A 28 -1.01 -9.58 -9.04
N VAL A 29 -0.11 -8.92 -9.78
CA VAL A 29 0.97 -8.12 -9.20
C VAL A 29 0.42 -6.95 -8.38
N TYR A 30 -0.61 -6.29 -8.88
CA TYR A 30 -1.29 -5.21 -8.18
C TYR A 30 -1.91 -5.68 -6.86
N TYR A 31 -2.66 -6.79 -6.87
CA TYR A 31 -3.31 -7.31 -5.66
C TYR A 31 -2.31 -7.80 -4.62
N ASP A 32 -1.19 -8.41 -5.03
CA ASP A 32 -0.11 -8.82 -4.12
C ASP A 32 0.51 -7.62 -3.41
N LYS A 33 0.82 -6.56 -4.16
CA LYS A 33 1.32 -5.29 -3.59
C LYS A 33 0.29 -4.63 -2.69
N LEU A 34 -0.99 -4.64 -3.10
CA LEU A 34 -2.09 -4.04 -2.33
C LEU A 34 -2.30 -4.76 -1.00
N ALA A 35 -2.18 -6.08 -0.96
CA ALA A 35 -2.28 -6.86 0.28
C ALA A 35 -1.19 -6.45 1.28
N LYS A 36 0.07 -6.40 0.83
CA LYS A 36 1.22 -5.96 1.65
C LYS A 36 1.05 -4.54 2.15
N TRP A 37 0.59 -3.63 1.29
CA TRP A 37 0.34 -2.25 1.67
C TRP A 37 -0.78 -2.12 2.71
N LYS A 38 -1.88 -2.88 2.58
CA LYS A 38 -2.97 -2.86 3.55
C LYS A 38 -2.52 -3.33 4.93
N GLU A 39 -1.70 -4.38 4.97
CA GLU A 39 -1.13 -4.89 6.22
C GLU A 39 -0.22 -3.85 6.86
N ALA A 40 0.76 -3.32 6.11
CA ALA A 40 1.64 -2.27 6.57
C ALA A 40 0.86 -1.01 7.00
N LYS A 41 -0.24 -0.67 6.31
CA LYS A 41 -1.11 0.48 6.64
C LYS A 41 -1.80 0.30 7.96
N ARG A 42 -2.30 -0.89 8.22
CA ARG A 42 -2.91 -1.20 9.52
C ARG A 42 -1.88 -1.08 10.63
N GLU A 43 -0.69 -1.66 10.47
CA GLU A 43 0.38 -1.55 11.48
C GLU A 43 0.82 -0.10 11.68
N TYR A 44 0.98 0.65 10.59
CA TYR A 44 1.32 2.07 10.65
C TYR A 44 0.24 2.89 11.35
N ASP A 45 -1.04 2.66 11.06
CA ASP A 45 -2.16 3.37 11.68
C ASP A 45 -2.22 3.07 13.19
N GLU A 46 -2.03 1.81 13.59
CA GLU A 46 -1.97 1.41 15.01
C GLU A 46 -0.79 2.09 15.74
N LEU A 47 0.40 2.10 15.12
CA LEU A 47 1.58 2.77 15.66
C LEU A 47 1.38 4.29 15.73
N ASN A 48 0.82 4.90 14.68
CA ASN A 48 0.64 6.35 14.56
C ASN A 48 -0.52 6.85 15.44
N ASN A 49 -1.57 6.05 15.64
CA ASN A 49 -2.65 6.32 16.58
C ASN A 49 -2.15 6.33 18.04
N SER A 50 -1.17 5.49 18.37
CA SER A 50 -0.49 5.53 19.68
C SER A 50 0.46 6.72 19.81
N GLU A 51 1.18 7.10 18.75
CA GLU A 51 2.12 8.25 18.74
C GLU A 51 1.40 9.62 18.68
N SER A 52 0.18 9.68 18.12
CA SER A 52 -0.59 10.93 18.00
C SER A 52 -1.04 11.52 19.35
N SER A 53 -0.89 10.79 20.46
CA SER A 53 -1.15 11.30 21.81
C SER A 53 0.08 11.90 22.50
N ASN A 54 1.25 11.98 21.84
CA ASN A 54 2.47 12.51 22.49
C ASN A 54 3.38 13.37 21.59
N THR A 55 2.84 14.26 20.77
CA THR A 55 3.67 15.36 20.23
C THR A 55 2.89 16.67 20.21
N GLY A 56 3.18 17.50 21.21
CA GLY A 56 2.63 18.84 21.32
C GLY A 56 2.92 19.58 22.62
N ALA A 57 4.03 19.30 23.31
CA ALA A 57 4.54 20.15 24.38
C ALA A 57 6.07 20.14 24.33
N LYS A 58 6.64 21.03 23.52
CA LYS A 58 8.05 21.39 23.61
C LYS A 58 8.14 22.93 23.56
N GLU A 59 8.21 23.48 24.79
CA GLU A 59 8.95 24.67 25.29
C GLU A 59 8.99 25.96 24.46
#